data_AF-E3J5C0-F1
#
_entry.id   AF-E3J5C0-F1
#
_cell.length_a   1.000
_cell.length_b   1.000
_cell.length_c   1.000
_cell.angle_alpha   90.00
_cell.angle_beta   90.00
_cell.angle_gamma   90.00
#
_symmetry.space_group_name_H-M   'P 1'
#
loop_
_entity.id
_entity.type
_entity.pdbx_description
1 polymer ?
#
loop_
_entity_poly.entity_id
_entity_poly.type
_entity_poly.pdbx_seq_one_letter_code
_entity_poly.pdbx_strand_id
1 'polypeptide(L)'
;MDDDIRELVKAPPAYLFGWPVPLLDEIGGLQRAAYDGRIDLDTWRRRDGELRAGMPPVASVGLVQAMHRRVTEAWREARRGGTDSADAETLLTLMGRLRYLTETAPTDAALFHELLGVTRQLREYSQHDNLNRSFSRRADLIRGWLARSPDYDLTSGLTWATIGRYRWVSTSLGAVPTYVDEARRLALLDPANAQQTEASSGVRGHDGVPPEIAAAETRQAMLYSSFAVLLEATWQRESFDELGDGIAALWNRPATRRLLIELTSAGWPRVYATFDPGHATIATGPTGRRGPVGTPIFQATSQDLSTSPLD
;
A
#
# COMPACT_ATOMS: atom_id res chain seq x y z
N MET A 1 2.77 -42.43 -6.12
CA MET A 1 3.66 -41.93 -5.04
C MET A 1 5.13 -42.24 -5.32
N ASP A 2 5.93 -41.20 -5.57
CA ASP A 2 7.38 -41.25 -5.82
C ASP A 2 8.17 -41.78 -4.61
N ASP A 3 9.27 -42.52 -4.85
CA ASP A 3 10.06 -43.17 -3.80
C ASP A 3 10.67 -42.16 -2.80
N ASP A 4 11.13 -41.00 -3.27
CA ASP A 4 11.62 -39.91 -2.40
C ASP A 4 10.57 -39.44 -1.38
N ILE A 5 9.29 -39.38 -1.78
CA ILE A 5 8.19 -38.96 -0.90
C ILE A 5 7.83 -40.08 0.07
N ARG A 6 7.91 -41.35 -0.37
CA ARG A 6 7.71 -42.49 0.54
C ARG A 6 8.74 -42.52 1.66
N GLU A 7 9.99 -42.21 1.35
CA GLU A 7 11.06 -42.14 2.35
C GLU A 7 10.84 -41.00 3.34
N LEU A 8 10.42 -39.82 2.86
CA LEU A 8 10.10 -38.68 3.73
C LEU A 8 8.94 -38.94 4.69
N VAL A 9 7.96 -39.77 4.30
CA VAL A 9 6.85 -40.18 5.17
C VAL A 9 7.31 -41.20 6.21
N LYS A 10 8.16 -42.17 5.82
CA LYS A 10 8.65 -43.23 6.72
C LYS A 10 9.64 -42.72 7.76
N ALA A 11 10.47 -41.74 7.40
CA ALA A 11 11.49 -41.16 8.27
C ALA A 11 11.44 -39.63 8.17
N PRO A 12 10.65 -38.96 9.03
CA PRO A 12 10.57 -37.51 9.04
C PRO A 12 11.96 -36.91 9.28
N PRO A 13 12.46 -36.05 8.38
CA PRO A 13 13.83 -35.57 8.49
C PRO A 13 13.94 -34.57 9.66
N ALA A 14 15.08 -34.56 10.35
CA ALA A 14 15.39 -33.54 11.36
C ALA A 14 15.62 -32.15 10.71
N TYR A 15 16.01 -32.14 9.44
CA TYR A 15 16.29 -30.93 8.66
C TYR A 15 15.61 -30.99 7.29
N LEU A 16 15.06 -29.87 6.83
CA LEU A 16 14.54 -29.70 5.48
C LEU A 16 15.31 -28.56 4.80
N PHE A 17 16.01 -28.86 3.70
CA PHE A 17 16.80 -27.87 2.96
C PHE A 17 17.77 -27.06 3.85
N GLY A 18 18.37 -27.72 4.85
CA GLY A 18 19.30 -27.10 5.80
C GLY A 18 18.63 -26.39 6.99
N TRP A 19 17.31 -26.37 7.06
CA TRP A 19 16.56 -25.76 8.16
C TRP A 19 16.07 -26.81 9.16
N PRO A 20 16.22 -26.59 10.48
CA PRO A 20 15.69 -27.50 11.50
C PRO A 20 14.17 -27.57 11.41
N VAL A 21 13.61 -28.79 11.40
CA VAL A 21 12.15 -28.98 11.41
C VAL A 21 11.45 -28.34 12.62
N PRO A 22 11.98 -28.41 13.86
CA PRO A 22 11.36 -27.73 15.01
C PRO A 22 11.18 -26.22 14.80
N LEU A 23 12.11 -25.57 14.08
CA LEU A 23 12.03 -24.15 13.76
C LEU A 23 10.94 -23.88 12.71
N LEU A 24 10.80 -24.74 11.70
CA LEU A 24 9.69 -24.64 10.73
C LEU A 24 8.33 -24.83 11.40
N ASP A 25 8.25 -25.72 12.39
CA ASP A 25 7.03 -25.92 13.17
C ASP A 25 6.70 -24.70 14.04
N GLU A 26 7.72 -24.03 14.60
CA GLU A 26 7.56 -22.75 15.32
C GLU A 26 7.05 -21.63 14.40
N ILE A 27 7.63 -21.47 13.21
CA ILE A 27 7.16 -20.53 12.18
C ILE A 27 5.68 -20.80 11.83
N GLY A 28 5.33 -22.07 11.61
CA GLY A 28 3.94 -22.47 11.38
C GLY A 28 3.02 -22.23 12.58
N GLY A 29 3.56 -22.27 13.79
CA GLY A 29 2.88 -21.86 15.03
C GLY A 29 2.57 -20.36 15.06
N LEU A 30 3.53 -19.51 14.68
CA LEU A 30 3.34 -18.06 14.60
C LEU A 30 2.26 -17.68 13.59
N GLN A 31 2.31 -18.26 12.39
CA GLN A 31 1.29 -18.00 11.37
C GLN A 31 -0.10 -18.37 11.87
N ARG A 32 -0.26 -19.57 12.47
CA ARG A 32 -1.55 -19.98 13.04
C ARG A 32 -2.01 -19.05 14.15
N ALA A 33 -1.12 -18.66 15.06
CA ALA A 33 -1.43 -17.73 16.13
C ALA A 33 -1.89 -16.37 15.60
N ALA A 34 -1.27 -15.87 14.51
CA ALA A 34 -1.66 -14.62 13.88
C ALA A 34 -3.05 -14.72 13.22
N TYR A 35 -3.28 -15.76 12.40
CA TYR A 35 -4.57 -15.97 11.76
C TYR A 35 -5.71 -16.29 12.75
N ASP A 36 -5.39 -16.86 13.92
CA ASP A 36 -6.32 -17.05 15.04
C ASP A 36 -6.53 -15.78 15.89
N GLY A 37 -5.86 -14.67 15.57
CA GLY A 37 -5.96 -13.39 16.29
C GLY A 37 -5.29 -13.38 17.67
N ARG A 38 -4.44 -14.36 17.99
CA ARG A 38 -3.73 -14.46 19.28
C ARG A 38 -2.51 -13.54 19.36
N ILE A 39 -1.95 -13.17 18.22
CA ILE A 39 -0.86 -12.18 18.09
C ILE A 39 -1.19 -11.22 16.95
N ASP A 40 -0.65 -10.00 17.03
CA ASP A 40 -0.77 -9.03 15.93
C ASP A 40 0.28 -9.27 14.83
N LEU A 41 0.07 -8.61 13.68
CA LEU A 41 0.93 -8.72 12.52
C LEU A 41 2.37 -8.24 12.77
N ASP A 42 2.55 -7.19 13.59
CA ASP A 42 3.88 -6.66 13.90
C ASP A 42 4.68 -7.65 14.75
N THR A 43 4.04 -8.29 15.72
CA THR A 43 4.60 -9.38 16.50
C THR A 43 4.94 -10.58 15.63
N TRP A 44 4.06 -10.95 14.70
CA TRP A 44 4.33 -12.04 13.76
C TRP A 44 5.55 -11.71 12.89
N ARG A 45 5.58 -10.55 12.22
CA ARG A 45 6.70 -10.11 11.38
C ARG A 45 8.02 -10.09 12.13
N ARG A 46 8.04 -9.53 13.34
CA ARG A 46 9.23 -9.45 14.18
C ARG A 46 9.75 -10.85 14.54
N ARG A 47 8.88 -11.72 15.08
CA ARG A 47 9.28 -13.07 15.51
C ARG A 47 9.66 -13.97 14.34
N ASP A 48 8.96 -13.88 13.21
CA ASP A 48 9.32 -14.59 11.98
C ASP A 48 10.70 -14.15 11.50
N GLY A 49 10.99 -12.84 11.52
CA GLY A 49 12.32 -12.30 11.20
C GLY A 49 13.42 -12.80 12.15
N GLU A 50 13.17 -12.80 13.46
CA GLU A 50 14.11 -13.31 14.49
C GLU A 50 14.45 -14.79 14.27
N LEU A 51 13.44 -15.64 14.00
CA LEU A 51 13.65 -17.06 13.73
C LEU A 51 14.45 -17.31 12.45
N ARG A 52 14.23 -16.48 11.42
CA ARG A 52 14.90 -16.63 10.12
C ARG A 52 16.31 -16.05 10.08
N ALA A 53 16.63 -15.07 10.94
CA ALA A 53 17.91 -14.36 10.92
C ALA A 53 19.14 -15.28 11.10
N GLY A 54 18.98 -16.38 11.85
CA GLY A 54 20.05 -17.35 12.09
C GLY A 54 20.15 -18.47 11.05
N MET A 55 19.27 -18.50 10.05
CA MET A 55 19.13 -19.64 9.14
C MET A 55 19.88 -19.45 7.83
N PRO A 56 20.38 -20.54 7.21
CA PRO A 56 21.02 -20.45 5.91
C PRO A 56 20.00 -20.02 4.84
N PRO A 57 20.41 -19.27 3.80
CA PRO A 57 19.54 -19.00 2.67
C PRO A 57 19.12 -20.32 2.03
N VAL A 58 17.85 -20.42 1.63
CA VAL A 58 17.34 -21.59 0.93
C VAL A 58 18.09 -21.73 -0.39
N ALA A 59 18.89 -22.79 -0.52
CA ALA A 59 19.84 -22.97 -1.63
C ALA A 59 19.18 -22.93 -3.03
N SER A 60 17.92 -23.36 -3.15
CA SER A 60 17.14 -23.17 -4.36
C SER A 60 15.64 -23.12 -4.04
N VAL A 61 15.07 -21.92 -4.13
CA VAL A 61 13.63 -21.69 -4.01
C VAL A 61 12.85 -22.52 -5.04
N GLY A 62 13.41 -22.67 -6.26
CA GLY A 62 12.80 -23.47 -7.32
C GLY A 62 12.68 -24.96 -6.96
N LEU A 63 13.69 -25.53 -6.28
CA LEU A 63 13.64 -26.92 -5.79
C LEU A 63 12.62 -27.09 -4.67
N VAL A 64 12.54 -26.14 -3.72
CA VAL A 64 11.53 -26.18 -2.66
C VAL A 64 10.12 -26.09 -3.23
N GLN A 65 9.88 -25.20 -4.20
CA GLN A 65 8.58 -25.08 -4.88
C GLN A 65 8.22 -26.34 -5.68
N ALA A 66 9.20 -26.95 -6.37
CA ALA A 66 8.98 -28.20 -7.09
C ALA A 66 8.62 -29.35 -6.13
N MET A 67 9.32 -29.46 -4.99
CA MET A 67 9.02 -30.44 -3.95
C MET A 67 7.63 -30.18 -3.32
N HIS A 68 7.31 -28.92 -3.03
CA HIS A 68 5.99 -28.54 -2.51
C HIS A 68 4.86 -28.97 -3.47
N ARG A 69 5.03 -28.79 -4.78
CA ARG A 69 4.06 -29.28 -5.79
C ARG A 69 3.92 -30.80 -5.77
N ARG A 70 5.03 -31.55 -5.79
CA ARG A 70 5.00 -33.03 -5.75
C ARG A 70 4.33 -33.55 -4.47
N VAL A 71 4.63 -32.97 -3.30
CA VAL A 71 4.00 -33.33 -2.03
C VAL A 71 2.51 -32.96 -2.02
N THR A 72 2.12 -31.82 -2.61
CA THR A 72 0.71 -31.43 -2.75
C THR A 72 -0.08 -32.43 -3.61
N GLU A 73 0.52 -32.91 -4.71
CA GLU A 73 -0.08 -33.93 -5.58
C GLU A 73 -0.21 -35.27 -4.87
N ALA A 74 0.84 -35.72 -4.17
CA ALA A 74 0.82 -36.93 -3.36
C ALA A 74 -0.25 -36.86 -2.26
N TRP A 75 -0.40 -35.72 -1.59
CA TRP A 75 -1.45 -35.50 -0.58
C TRP A 75 -2.86 -35.61 -1.19
N ARG A 76 -3.09 -35.04 -2.38
CA ARG A 76 -4.36 -35.16 -3.10
C ARG A 76 -4.66 -36.61 -3.52
N GLU A 77 -3.64 -37.34 -3.97
CA GLU A 77 -3.74 -38.76 -4.33
C GLU A 77 -4.12 -39.60 -3.10
N ALA A 78 -3.41 -39.41 -1.98
CA ALA A 78 -3.69 -40.10 -0.72
C ALA A 78 -5.12 -39.86 -0.21
N ARG A 79 -5.59 -38.61 -0.31
CA ARG A 79 -6.96 -38.24 0.11
C ARG A 79 -8.06 -38.84 -0.78
N ARG A 80 -7.79 -39.08 -2.07
CA ARG A 80 -8.75 -39.67 -3.02
C ARG A 80 -8.73 -41.19 -3.02
N GLY A 81 -7.57 -41.80 -2.77
CA GLY A 81 -7.35 -43.25 -2.87
C GLY A 81 -7.73 -44.05 -1.62
N GLY A 82 -8.27 -43.42 -0.57
CA GLY A 82 -8.61 -44.10 0.68
C GLY A 82 -7.39 -44.62 1.45
N THR A 83 -6.22 -44.02 1.24
CA THR A 83 -4.97 -44.38 1.91
C THR A 83 -5.04 -44.04 3.41
N ASP A 84 -4.19 -44.67 4.23
CA ASP A 84 -4.15 -44.48 5.68
C ASP A 84 -4.15 -42.98 6.07
N SER A 85 -5.04 -42.57 6.98
CA SER A 85 -5.20 -41.15 7.32
C SER A 85 -3.90 -40.55 7.90
N ALA A 86 -3.06 -41.38 8.51
CA ALA A 86 -1.76 -41.00 9.05
C ALA A 86 -0.78 -40.49 7.97
N ASP A 87 -0.78 -41.11 6.78
CA ASP A 87 0.07 -40.70 5.67
C ASP A 87 -0.40 -39.36 5.09
N ALA A 88 -1.73 -39.18 4.97
CA ALA A 88 -2.31 -37.92 4.51
C ALA A 88 -2.00 -36.74 5.46
N GLU A 89 -2.07 -36.96 6.77
CA GLU A 89 -1.69 -35.94 7.76
C GLU A 89 -0.18 -35.63 7.75
N THR A 90 0.65 -36.65 7.54
CA THR A 90 2.11 -36.48 7.42
C THR A 90 2.46 -35.65 6.19
N LEU A 91 1.85 -35.95 5.04
CA LEU A 91 2.02 -35.19 3.81
C LEU A 91 1.49 -33.75 3.94
N LEU A 92 0.38 -33.54 4.66
CA LEU A 92 -0.15 -32.21 4.96
C LEU A 92 0.84 -31.39 5.79
N THR A 93 1.43 -32.02 6.81
CA THR A 93 2.45 -31.40 7.67
C THR A 93 3.71 -31.04 6.88
N LEU A 94 4.20 -31.97 6.05
CA LEU A 94 5.36 -31.74 5.19
C LEU A 94 5.10 -30.62 4.18
N MET A 95 3.92 -30.58 3.56
CA MET A 95 3.50 -29.49 2.68
C MET A 95 3.55 -28.14 3.41
N GLY A 96 3.03 -28.07 4.64
CA GLY A 96 3.11 -26.87 5.48
C GLY A 96 4.55 -26.43 5.76
N ARG A 97 5.43 -27.37 6.14
CA ARG A 97 6.86 -27.08 6.38
C ARG A 97 7.58 -26.57 5.15
N LEU A 98 7.33 -27.18 3.99
CA LEU A 98 7.89 -26.75 2.70
C LEU A 98 7.40 -25.34 2.33
N ARG A 99 6.14 -25.02 2.64
CA ARG A 99 5.60 -23.67 2.45
C ARG A 99 6.32 -22.64 3.33
N TYR A 100 6.54 -22.95 4.60
CA TYR A 100 7.20 -22.04 5.56
C TYR A 100 8.67 -21.72 5.21
N LEU A 101 9.33 -22.60 4.46
CA LEU A 101 10.67 -22.33 3.93
C LEU A 101 10.69 -21.14 2.95
N THR A 102 9.62 -20.95 2.19
CA THR A 102 9.57 -19.92 1.13
C THR A 102 8.67 -18.74 1.46
N GLU A 103 7.66 -18.93 2.29
CA GLU A 103 6.72 -17.89 2.70
C GLU A 103 7.15 -17.30 4.03
N THR A 104 7.46 -16.01 4.05
CA THR A 104 7.69 -15.21 5.26
C THR A 104 6.39 -14.63 5.77
N ALA A 105 6.43 -13.99 6.95
CA ALA A 105 5.34 -13.11 7.36
C ALA A 105 5.00 -12.11 6.23
N PRO A 106 3.71 -11.87 5.94
CA PRO A 106 3.30 -11.16 4.73
C PRO A 106 3.63 -9.67 4.85
N THR A 107 4.04 -9.06 3.73
CA THR A 107 4.16 -7.60 3.59
C THR A 107 2.77 -6.96 3.42
N ASP A 108 2.66 -5.64 3.57
CA ASP A 108 1.39 -4.94 3.37
C ASP A 108 0.89 -5.14 1.93
N ALA A 109 1.79 -5.13 0.95
CA ALA A 109 1.46 -5.45 -0.45
C ALA A 109 0.93 -6.88 -0.61
N ALA A 110 1.56 -7.87 0.04
CA ALA A 110 1.09 -9.26 0.00
C ALA A 110 -0.30 -9.41 0.64
N LEU A 111 -0.54 -8.77 1.78
CA LEU A 111 -1.85 -8.73 2.43
C LEU A 111 -2.91 -8.05 1.55
N PHE A 112 -2.55 -6.97 0.87
CA PHE A 112 -3.45 -6.28 -0.04
C PHE A 112 -3.85 -7.19 -1.22
N HIS A 113 -2.88 -7.88 -1.83
CA HIS A 113 -3.15 -8.88 -2.87
C HIS A 113 -3.97 -10.08 -2.37
N GLU A 114 -3.73 -10.54 -1.15
CA GLU A 114 -4.52 -11.58 -0.50
C GLU A 114 -5.97 -11.12 -0.31
N LEU A 115 -6.19 -9.90 0.19
CA LEU A 115 -7.52 -9.31 0.37
C LEU A 115 -8.27 -9.20 -0.96
N LEU A 116 -7.59 -8.81 -2.04
CA LEU A 116 -8.14 -8.84 -3.40
C LEU A 116 -8.57 -10.24 -3.84
N GLY A 117 -7.74 -11.25 -3.58
CA GLY A 117 -8.06 -12.64 -3.88
C GLY A 117 -9.28 -13.14 -3.10
N VAL A 118 -9.33 -12.87 -1.80
CA VAL A 118 -10.43 -13.29 -0.90
C VAL A 118 -11.73 -12.57 -1.26
N THR A 119 -11.68 -11.27 -1.56
CA THR A 119 -12.87 -10.51 -1.97
C THR A 119 -13.42 -11.00 -3.32
N ARG A 120 -12.56 -11.37 -4.27
CA ARG A 120 -13.00 -12.02 -5.51
C ARG A 120 -13.66 -13.37 -5.24
N GLN A 121 -13.07 -14.21 -4.38
CA GLN A 121 -13.63 -15.51 -3.99
C GLN A 121 -14.99 -15.38 -3.30
N LEU A 122 -15.18 -14.38 -2.43
CA LEU A 122 -16.47 -14.09 -1.81
C LEU A 122 -17.57 -13.78 -2.83
N ARG A 123 -17.23 -13.13 -3.95
CA ARG A 123 -18.17 -12.87 -5.04
C ARG A 123 -18.49 -14.15 -5.81
N GLU A 124 -17.46 -14.90 -6.19
CA GLU A 124 -17.57 -16.13 -6.97
C GLU A 124 -18.35 -17.23 -6.23
N TYR A 125 -18.15 -17.35 -4.92
CA TYR A 125 -18.75 -18.41 -4.08
C TYR A 125 -19.89 -17.90 -3.19
N SER A 126 -20.55 -16.80 -3.57
CA SER A 126 -21.64 -16.16 -2.81
C SER A 126 -22.78 -17.10 -2.38
N GLN A 127 -22.95 -18.25 -3.04
CA GLN A 127 -23.96 -19.27 -2.74
C GLN A 127 -23.54 -20.30 -1.67
N HIS A 128 -22.31 -20.26 -1.15
CA HIS A 128 -21.80 -21.23 -0.17
C HIS A 128 -21.56 -20.62 1.22
N ASP A 129 -22.56 -20.69 2.10
CA ASP A 129 -22.57 -20.03 3.42
C ASP A 129 -21.35 -20.32 4.31
N ASN A 130 -20.90 -21.57 4.35
CA ASN A 130 -19.75 -21.96 5.18
C ASN A 130 -18.42 -21.43 4.65
N LEU A 131 -18.25 -21.44 3.33
CA LEU A 131 -17.06 -20.88 2.68
C LEU A 131 -17.04 -19.36 2.81
N ASN A 132 -18.19 -18.70 2.64
CA ASN A 132 -18.32 -17.27 2.83
C ASN A 132 -18.00 -16.83 4.26
N ARG A 133 -18.48 -17.56 5.29
CA ARG A 133 -18.11 -17.25 6.68
C ARG A 133 -16.61 -17.37 6.95
N SER A 134 -15.93 -18.31 6.29
CA SER A 134 -14.48 -18.45 6.41
C SER A 134 -13.75 -17.29 5.71
N PHE A 135 -14.12 -17.01 4.45
CA PHE A 135 -13.52 -15.95 3.67
C PHE A 135 -13.78 -14.56 4.25
N SER A 136 -14.99 -14.28 4.76
CA SER A 136 -15.30 -13.01 5.42
C SER A 136 -14.45 -12.80 6.67
N ARG A 137 -14.33 -13.80 7.54
CA ARG A 137 -13.46 -13.70 8.73
C ARG A 137 -12.01 -13.42 8.36
N ARG A 138 -11.51 -14.08 7.30
CA ARG A 138 -10.16 -13.82 6.79
C ARG A 138 -10.02 -12.41 6.21
N ALA A 139 -11.00 -11.95 5.43
CA ALA A 139 -11.01 -10.60 4.87
C ALA A 139 -11.02 -9.53 5.97
N ASP A 140 -11.82 -9.72 7.01
CA ASP A 140 -11.92 -8.78 8.14
C ASP A 140 -10.64 -8.73 8.96
N LEU A 141 -9.99 -9.89 9.17
CA LEU A 141 -8.69 -9.94 9.82
C LEU A 141 -7.62 -9.18 9.01
N ILE A 142 -7.54 -9.42 7.70
CA ILE A 142 -6.58 -8.74 6.83
C ILE A 142 -6.86 -7.24 6.78
N ARG A 143 -8.14 -6.82 6.71
CA ARG A 143 -8.53 -5.41 6.83
C ARG A 143 -8.09 -4.82 8.16
N GLY A 144 -8.26 -5.53 9.27
CA GLY A 144 -7.81 -5.09 10.59
C GLY A 144 -6.30 -4.87 10.65
N TRP A 145 -5.52 -5.73 9.99
CA TRP A 145 -4.08 -5.55 9.86
C TRP A 145 -3.72 -4.34 8.97
N LEU A 146 -4.33 -4.24 7.79
CA LEU A 146 -4.07 -3.17 6.83
C LEU A 146 -4.61 -1.80 7.29
N ALA A 147 -5.53 -1.73 8.24
CA ALA A 147 -6.06 -0.47 8.76
C ALA A 147 -4.98 0.41 9.42
N ARG A 148 -3.85 -0.20 9.80
CA ARG A 148 -2.67 0.49 10.36
C ARG A 148 -1.51 0.57 9.36
N SER A 149 -1.73 0.19 8.10
CA SER A 149 -0.70 0.20 7.07
C SER A 149 -0.23 1.63 6.79
N PRO A 150 1.09 1.89 6.81
CA PRO A 150 1.64 3.16 6.33
C PRO A 150 1.66 3.24 4.79
N ASP A 151 1.48 2.11 4.10
CA ASP A 151 1.67 2.00 2.65
C ASP A 151 0.36 2.11 1.88
N TYR A 152 -0.75 1.62 2.44
CA TYR A 152 -2.06 1.56 1.80
C TYR A 152 -3.13 2.33 2.56
N ASP A 153 -3.99 3.00 1.80
CA ASP A 153 -5.22 3.58 2.29
C ASP A 153 -6.39 2.64 1.99
N LEU A 154 -6.93 1.98 3.01
CA LEU A 154 -8.04 1.04 2.83
C LEU A 154 -9.32 1.69 2.28
N THR A 155 -9.51 2.99 2.54
CA THR A 155 -10.71 3.72 2.13
C THR A 155 -10.80 3.90 0.61
N SER A 156 -9.68 4.25 -0.04
CA SER A 156 -9.60 4.30 -1.51
C SER A 156 -9.12 2.98 -2.13
N GLY A 157 -8.47 2.12 -1.34
CA GLY A 157 -7.73 0.95 -1.81
C GLY A 157 -6.44 1.31 -2.57
N LEU A 158 -6.01 2.58 -2.60
CA LEU A 158 -4.78 2.99 -3.26
C LEU A 158 -3.62 3.06 -2.27
N THR A 159 -2.39 3.15 -2.79
CA THR A 159 -1.22 3.43 -1.94
C THR A 159 -1.24 4.88 -1.47
N TRP A 160 -0.70 5.14 -0.29
CA TRP A 160 -0.51 6.50 0.21
C TRP A 160 0.40 7.33 -0.67
N ALA A 161 1.37 6.71 -1.34
CA ALA A 161 2.19 7.37 -2.36
C ALA A 161 1.36 7.86 -3.56
N THR A 162 0.43 7.04 -4.05
CA THR A 162 -0.48 7.43 -5.14
C THR A 162 -1.35 8.61 -4.74
N ILE A 163 -1.95 8.56 -3.55
CA ILE A 163 -2.81 9.64 -3.00
C ILE A 163 -1.98 10.90 -2.71
N GLY A 164 -0.76 10.74 -2.19
CA GLY A 164 0.15 11.82 -1.84
C GLY A 164 0.53 12.72 -3.01
N ARG A 165 0.49 12.21 -4.26
CA ARG A 165 0.67 13.05 -5.46
C ARG A 165 -0.40 14.13 -5.60
N TYR A 166 -1.58 13.92 -5.04
CA TYR A 166 -2.70 14.87 -5.04
C TYR A 166 -2.83 15.64 -3.73
N ARG A 167 -1.84 15.53 -2.82
CA ARG A 167 -1.74 16.35 -1.61
C ARG A 167 -1.74 17.85 -1.93
N TRP A 168 -1.22 18.18 -3.11
CA TRP A 168 -1.14 19.54 -3.64
C TRP A 168 -1.82 19.58 -5.00
N VAL A 169 -2.69 20.55 -5.20
CA VAL A 169 -3.36 20.80 -6.47
C VAL A 169 -2.97 22.18 -6.99
N SER A 170 -2.63 22.25 -8.26
CA SER A 170 -2.34 23.53 -8.91
C SER A 170 -3.62 24.29 -9.18
N THR A 171 -3.66 25.56 -8.79
CA THR A 171 -4.79 26.47 -8.99
C THR A 171 -4.29 27.82 -9.53
N SER A 172 -5.21 28.74 -9.82
CA SER A 172 -4.87 30.14 -10.16
C SER A 172 -4.14 30.88 -9.04
N LEU A 173 -4.25 30.42 -7.78
CA LEU A 173 -3.54 30.96 -6.62
C LEU A 173 -2.15 30.31 -6.44
N GLY A 174 -1.80 29.31 -7.26
CA GLY A 174 -0.62 28.47 -7.09
C GLY A 174 -0.96 27.09 -6.51
N ALA A 175 0.05 26.40 -5.97
CA ALA A 175 -0.12 25.10 -5.35
C ALA A 175 -0.88 25.22 -4.02
N VAL A 176 -1.96 24.44 -3.88
CA VAL A 176 -2.83 24.43 -2.70
C VAL A 176 -2.81 23.06 -2.03
N PRO A 177 -2.65 22.99 -0.70
CA PRO A 177 -2.81 21.74 0.03
C PRO A 177 -4.30 21.29 0.04
N THR A 178 -4.55 20.01 -0.20
CA THR A 178 -5.88 19.39 -0.16
C THR A 178 -6.10 18.54 1.09
N TYR A 179 -7.36 18.37 1.49
CA TYR A 179 -7.71 17.36 2.49
C TYR A 179 -7.46 15.95 1.95
N VAL A 180 -7.20 15.00 2.86
CA VAL A 180 -6.94 13.60 2.50
C VAL A 180 -8.05 12.99 1.62
N ASP A 181 -9.31 13.31 1.91
CA ASP A 181 -10.46 12.81 1.15
C ASP A 181 -10.53 13.41 -0.25
N GLU A 182 -10.14 14.66 -0.42
CA GLU A 182 -10.09 15.29 -1.74
C GLU A 182 -8.94 14.72 -2.57
N ALA A 183 -7.77 14.49 -1.95
CA ALA A 183 -6.67 13.80 -2.60
C ALA A 183 -7.04 12.37 -3.02
N ARG A 184 -7.78 11.63 -2.17
CA ARG A 184 -8.35 10.31 -2.52
C ARG A 184 -9.28 10.42 -3.72
N ARG A 185 -10.20 11.37 -3.72
CA ARG A 185 -11.17 11.60 -4.81
C ARG A 185 -10.44 11.86 -6.13
N LEU A 186 -9.47 12.78 -6.12
CA LEU A 186 -8.66 13.11 -7.30
C LEU A 186 -7.85 11.91 -7.79
N ALA A 187 -7.23 11.15 -6.88
CA ALA A 187 -6.47 9.96 -7.24
C ALA A 187 -7.34 8.88 -7.91
N LEU A 188 -8.58 8.71 -7.44
CA LEU A 188 -9.54 7.76 -7.98
C LEU A 188 -10.07 8.17 -9.37
N LEU A 189 -10.15 9.47 -9.65
CA LEU A 189 -10.62 10.01 -10.92
C LEU A 189 -9.51 10.11 -11.98
N ASP A 190 -8.25 10.09 -11.58
CA ASP A 190 -7.14 10.18 -12.53
C ASP A 190 -7.03 8.90 -13.39
N PRO A 191 -7.15 9.01 -14.73
CA PRO A 191 -7.01 7.88 -15.64
C PRO A 191 -5.66 7.15 -15.52
N ALA A 192 -4.59 7.84 -15.10
CA ALA A 192 -3.29 7.23 -14.87
C ALA A 192 -3.30 6.17 -13.75
N ASN A 193 -4.30 6.23 -12.86
CA ASN A 193 -4.48 5.26 -11.78
C ASN A 193 -5.58 4.24 -12.07
N ALA A 194 -6.20 4.25 -13.27
CA ALA A 194 -7.37 3.43 -13.58
C ALA A 194 -7.17 1.94 -13.29
N GLN A 195 -6.03 1.37 -13.66
CA GLN A 195 -5.72 -0.04 -13.40
C GLN A 195 -5.63 -0.36 -11.90
N GLN A 196 -5.00 0.52 -11.11
CA GLN A 196 -4.90 0.36 -9.66
C GLN A 196 -6.27 0.54 -9.00
N THR A 197 -7.05 1.51 -9.47
CA THR A 197 -8.41 1.79 -9.00
C THR A 197 -9.37 0.63 -9.29
N GLU A 198 -9.28 0.02 -10.47
CA GLU A 198 -10.05 -1.16 -10.87
C GLU A 198 -9.70 -2.35 -10.00
N ALA A 199 -8.40 -2.67 -9.86
CA ALA A 199 -7.94 -3.73 -8.98
C ALA A 199 -8.47 -3.51 -7.55
N SER A 200 -8.37 -2.29 -7.03
CA SER A 200 -8.68 -1.95 -5.65
C SER A 200 -10.17 -1.73 -5.37
N SER A 201 -11.02 -1.70 -6.41
CA SER A 201 -12.49 -1.68 -6.27
C SER A 201 -13.02 -2.90 -5.51
N GLY A 202 -12.30 -4.03 -5.57
CA GLY A 202 -12.60 -5.24 -4.78
C GLY A 202 -12.56 -5.00 -3.27
N VAL A 203 -11.62 -4.17 -2.81
CA VAL A 203 -11.36 -3.92 -1.38
C VAL A 203 -12.39 -2.96 -0.78
N ARG A 204 -12.75 -1.91 -1.52
CA ARG A 204 -13.68 -0.84 -1.08
C ARG A 204 -15.10 -1.31 -0.83
N GLY A 205 -15.51 -2.41 -1.48
CA GLY A 205 -16.91 -2.83 -1.54
C GLY A 205 -17.57 -2.41 -2.87
N HIS A 206 -18.77 -2.91 -3.13
CA HIS A 206 -19.51 -2.61 -4.36
C HIS A 206 -20.18 -1.24 -4.35
N ASP A 207 -20.25 -0.61 -3.18
CA ASP A 207 -20.70 0.76 -3.04
C ASP A 207 -19.60 1.66 -3.60
N GLY A 208 -19.99 2.71 -4.34
CA GLY A 208 -19.07 3.57 -5.07
C GLY A 208 -18.05 4.31 -4.20
N VAL A 209 -17.56 5.45 -4.69
CA VAL A 209 -16.69 6.31 -3.86
C VAL A 209 -17.40 6.59 -2.52
N PRO A 210 -16.78 6.26 -1.36
CA PRO A 210 -17.40 6.47 -0.05
C PRO A 210 -17.99 7.88 0.07
N PRO A 211 -19.17 8.06 0.68
CA PRO A 211 -19.83 9.37 0.76
C PRO A 211 -18.92 10.46 1.32
N GLU A 212 -18.01 10.10 2.24
CA GLU A 212 -17.02 11.02 2.80
C GLU A 212 -16.05 11.52 1.73
N ILE A 213 -15.55 10.64 0.86
CA ILE A 213 -14.68 11.01 -0.27
C ILE A 213 -15.50 11.79 -1.31
N ALA A 214 -16.75 11.42 -1.55
CA ALA A 214 -17.61 12.13 -2.50
C ALA A 214 -17.90 13.57 -2.04
N ALA A 215 -18.06 13.80 -0.73
CA ALA A 215 -18.29 15.12 -0.13
C ALA A 215 -17.02 15.98 0.03
N ALA A 216 -15.87 15.51 -0.46
CA ALA A 216 -14.59 16.19 -0.27
C ALA A 216 -14.53 17.58 -0.94
N GLU A 217 -15.21 17.75 -2.08
CA GLU A 217 -15.30 19.04 -2.80
C GLU A 217 -15.91 20.13 -1.91
N THR A 218 -16.97 19.79 -1.17
CA THR A 218 -17.62 20.73 -0.23
C THR A 218 -16.68 21.16 0.89
N ARG A 219 -15.89 20.25 1.45
CA ARG A 219 -14.91 20.57 2.50
C ARG A 219 -13.78 21.46 1.98
N GLN A 220 -13.28 21.17 0.78
CA GLN A 220 -12.27 22.00 0.13
C GLN A 220 -12.81 23.42 -0.16
N ALA A 221 -14.06 23.52 -0.64
CA ALA A 221 -14.72 24.80 -0.89
C ALA A 221 -14.92 25.63 0.40
N MET A 222 -15.31 24.99 1.51
CA MET A 222 -15.43 25.64 2.81
C MET A 222 -14.09 26.18 3.35
N LEU A 223 -12.98 25.50 3.09
CA LEU A 223 -11.65 26.00 3.46
C LEU A 223 -11.29 27.24 2.63
N TYR A 224 -11.51 27.21 1.32
CA TYR A 224 -11.25 28.37 0.46
C TYR A 224 -12.08 29.58 0.86
N SER A 225 -13.35 29.39 1.21
CA SER A 225 -14.19 30.50 1.69
C SER A 225 -13.71 31.04 3.03
N SER A 226 -13.33 30.18 3.97
CA SER A 226 -12.75 30.60 5.26
C SER A 226 -11.45 31.38 5.07
N PHE A 227 -10.64 30.97 4.09
CA PHE A 227 -9.41 31.66 3.74
C PHE A 227 -9.64 33.02 3.06
N ALA A 228 -10.63 33.12 2.16
CA ALA A 228 -11.02 34.39 1.56
C ALA A 228 -11.42 35.41 2.63
N VAL A 229 -12.14 34.99 3.68
CA VAL A 229 -12.48 35.84 4.83
C VAL A 229 -11.24 36.29 5.61
N LEU A 230 -10.27 35.40 5.84
CA LEU A 230 -9.00 35.75 6.50
C LEU A 230 -8.16 36.75 5.68
N LEU A 231 -8.13 36.56 4.36
CA LEU A 231 -7.47 37.50 3.45
C LEU A 231 -8.11 38.88 3.51
N GLU A 232 -9.44 38.95 3.45
CA GLU A 232 -10.18 40.21 3.49
C GLU A 232 -9.96 40.96 4.81
N ALA A 233 -10.02 40.26 5.95
CA ALA A 233 -9.73 40.85 7.26
C ALA A 233 -8.29 41.36 7.38
N THR A 234 -7.32 40.66 6.78
CA THR A 234 -5.91 41.07 6.77
C THR A 234 -5.69 42.28 5.85
N TRP A 235 -6.33 42.28 4.69
CA TRP A 235 -6.33 43.39 3.74
C TRP A 235 -6.88 44.68 4.36
N GLN A 236 -8.02 44.60 5.05
CA GLN A 236 -8.62 45.73 5.75
C GLN A 236 -7.70 46.30 6.85
N ARG A 237 -6.91 45.46 7.54
CA ARG A 237 -5.96 45.92 8.56
C ARG A 237 -4.70 46.56 7.97
N GLU A 238 -4.22 46.09 6.82
CA GLU A 238 -2.96 46.53 6.22
C GLU A 238 -3.15 47.64 5.15
N SER A 239 -4.40 48.01 4.81
CA SER A 239 -4.74 49.15 3.93
C SER A 239 -4.06 49.12 2.55
N PHE A 240 -3.99 47.96 1.89
CA PHE A 240 -3.45 47.86 0.54
C PHE A 240 -4.39 48.44 -0.52
N ASP A 241 -3.84 49.11 -1.54
CA ASP A 241 -4.62 49.81 -2.58
C ASP A 241 -5.18 48.87 -3.68
N GLU A 242 -4.58 47.69 -3.94
CA GLU A 242 -5.07 46.74 -4.96
C GLU A 242 -5.07 45.28 -4.47
N LEU A 243 -6.23 44.61 -4.61
CA LEU A 243 -6.48 43.25 -4.11
C LEU A 243 -5.73 42.15 -4.90
N GLY A 244 -5.44 42.39 -6.19
CA GLY A 244 -5.03 41.36 -7.16
C GLY A 244 -3.67 40.72 -6.84
N ASP A 245 -2.60 41.53 -6.77
CA ASP A 245 -1.25 41.05 -6.45
C ASP A 245 -1.09 40.73 -4.96
N GLY A 246 -1.88 41.41 -4.10
CA GLY A 246 -1.88 41.22 -2.65
C GLY A 246 -2.36 39.83 -2.22
N ILE A 247 -3.38 39.27 -2.89
CA ILE A 247 -3.91 37.93 -2.58
C ILE A 247 -2.88 36.84 -2.89
N ALA A 248 -2.22 36.89 -4.05
CA ALA A 248 -1.18 35.94 -4.41
C ALA A 248 0.04 36.06 -3.47
N ALA A 249 0.40 37.28 -3.06
CA ALA A 249 1.47 37.51 -2.09
C ALA A 249 1.13 36.94 -0.70
N LEU A 250 -0.09 37.15 -0.22
CA LEU A 250 -0.58 36.61 1.05
C LEU A 250 -0.69 35.08 1.03
N TRP A 251 -1.12 34.50 -0.10
CA TRP A 251 -1.16 33.06 -0.35
C TRP A 251 0.23 32.42 -0.25
N ASN A 252 1.23 33.08 -0.83
CA ASN A 252 2.59 32.58 -0.89
C ASN A 252 3.39 32.83 0.41
N ARG A 253 2.80 33.46 1.45
CA ARG A 253 3.48 33.62 2.74
C ARG A 253 3.70 32.25 3.42
N PRO A 254 4.92 31.97 3.94
CA PRO A 254 5.21 30.71 4.62
C PRO A 254 4.33 30.41 5.84
N ALA A 255 3.85 31.44 6.54
CA ALA A 255 2.93 31.26 7.68
C ALA A 255 1.55 30.78 7.23
N THR A 256 1.01 31.37 6.17
CA THR A 256 -0.26 30.97 5.55
C THR A 256 -0.22 29.52 5.08
N ARG A 257 0.84 29.15 4.34
CA ARG A 257 1.01 27.76 3.85
C ARG A 257 1.09 26.76 4.99
N ARG A 258 1.83 27.07 6.07
CA ARG A 258 1.92 26.21 7.26
C ARG A 258 0.56 26.00 7.93
N LEU A 259 -0.21 27.07 8.12
CA LEU A 259 -1.56 26.97 8.67
C LEU A 259 -2.48 26.09 7.81
N LEU A 260 -2.43 26.26 6.48
CA LEU A 260 -3.25 25.46 5.56
C LEU A 260 -2.83 23.99 5.56
N ILE A 261 -1.52 23.71 5.64
CA ILE A 261 -1.03 22.34 5.80
C ILE A 261 -1.60 21.73 7.09
N GLU A 262 -1.51 22.45 8.22
CA GLU A 262 -2.03 21.99 9.51
C GLU A 262 -3.54 21.67 9.42
N LEU A 263 -4.34 22.60 8.90
CA LEU A 263 -5.79 22.44 8.75
C LEU A 263 -6.19 21.28 7.82
N THR A 264 -5.37 20.97 6.81
CA THR A 264 -5.63 19.91 5.82
C THR A 264 -4.91 18.60 6.12
N SER A 265 -4.07 18.56 7.16
CA SER A 265 -3.24 17.41 7.51
C SER A 265 -4.00 16.23 8.13
N ALA A 266 -5.24 16.45 8.54
CA ALA A 266 -6.05 15.41 9.19
C ALA A 266 -6.16 14.16 8.30
N GLY A 267 -5.82 13.00 8.87
CA GLY A 267 -5.90 11.69 8.22
C GLY A 267 -4.73 11.32 7.31
N TRP A 268 -3.75 12.20 7.11
CA TRP A 268 -2.53 11.87 6.37
C TRP A 268 -1.54 11.06 7.23
N PRO A 269 -0.87 10.03 6.68
CA PRO A 269 0.28 9.43 7.35
C PRO A 269 1.40 10.47 7.56
N ARG A 270 2.16 10.34 8.65
CA ARG A 270 3.17 11.33 9.07
C ARG A 270 4.16 11.71 7.95
N VAL A 271 4.58 10.74 7.14
CA VAL A 271 5.53 10.93 6.04
C VAL A 271 4.97 11.84 4.93
N TYR A 272 3.65 11.83 4.73
CA TYR A 272 2.97 12.62 3.70
C TYR A 272 2.31 13.90 4.26
N ALA A 273 2.14 14.00 5.58
CA ALA A 273 1.49 15.13 6.23
C ALA A 273 2.26 16.46 6.10
N THR A 274 3.60 16.39 6.01
CA THR A 274 4.50 17.56 6.00
C THR A 274 5.18 17.81 4.66
N PHE A 275 4.93 16.96 3.67
CA PHE A 275 5.53 17.07 2.35
C PHE A 275 4.90 18.25 1.57
N ASP A 276 5.71 19.27 1.28
CA ASP A 276 5.45 20.32 0.28
C ASP A 276 6.41 20.06 -0.89
N PRO A 277 5.94 19.69 -2.10
CA PRO A 277 6.80 19.41 -3.25
C PRO A 277 7.59 20.64 -3.72
N GLY A 278 7.35 21.82 -3.16
CA GLY A 278 8.25 22.96 -3.28
C GLY A 278 7.80 24.01 -4.30
N HIS A 279 7.72 25.23 -3.79
CA HIS A 279 8.09 26.51 -4.40
C HIS A 279 8.33 26.54 -5.93
N ALA A 280 7.30 26.89 -6.68
CA ALA A 280 7.45 28.02 -7.59
C ALA A 280 7.03 29.27 -6.82
N THR A 281 7.99 30.06 -6.37
CA THR A 281 7.76 31.49 -6.13
C THR A 281 7.18 32.01 -7.43
N ILE A 282 5.91 32.40 -7.46
CA ILE A 282 5.43 33.23 -8.57
C ILE A 282 6.37 34.43 -8.54
N ALA A 283 7.14 34.62 -9.61
CA ALA A 283 7.99 35.77 -9.79
C ALA A 283 7.10 37.01 -9.64
N THR A 284 7.16 37.65 -8.47
CA THR A 284 6.64 38.99 -8.28
C THR A 284 7.51 39.90 -9.14
N GLY A 285 7.02 40.22 -10.32
CA GLY A 285 7.57 41.22 -11.22
C GLY A 285 6.42 41.95 -11.92
N PRO A 286 6.37 43.29 -11.86
CA PRO A 286 5.21 44.05 -12.31
C PRO A 286 5.12 44.05 -13.85
N THR A 287 3.91 43.84 -14.36
CA THR A 287 3.43 44.22 -15.71
C THR A 287 4.40 44.11 -16.89
N GLY A 288 4.18 43.17 -17.82
CA GLY A 288 4.69 43.33 -19.19
C GLY A 288 4.72 42.12 -20.12
N ARG A 289 3.74 42.09 -21.04
CA ARG A 289 3.73 41.38 -22.36
C ARG A 289 3.60 39.85 -22.43
N ARG A 290 2.55 39.45 -23.17
CA ARG A 290 2.31 38.13 -23.78
C ARG A 290 3.49 37.66 -24.65
N GLY A 291 3.81 36.36 -24.59
CA GLY A 291 4.66 35.60 -25.53
C GLY A 291 4.59 34.09 -25.20
N PRO A 292 4.74 33.17 -26.18
CA PRO A 292 3.92 31.96 -26.28
C PRO A 292 4.42 30.73 -25.50
N VAL A 293 3.45 29.82 -25.32
CA VAL A 293 3.53 28.45 -24.77
C VAL A 293 4.75 27.67 -25.29
N GLY A 294 5.53 27.10 -24.37
CA GLY A 294 6.62 26.17 -24.65
C GLY A 294 6.52 24.92 -23.77
N THR A 295 6.26 23.80 -24.41
CA THR A 295 6.22 22.41 -23.95
C THR A 295 7.45 22.01 -23.10
N PRO A 296 7.34 21.16 -22.06
CA PRO A 296 8.53 20.55 -21.47
C PRO A 296 8.99 19.39 -22.36
N ILE A 297 10.10 19.60 -23.08
CA ILE A 297 10.80 18.55 -23.82
C ILE A 297 11.68 17.79 -22.83
N PHE A 298 11.36 16.52 -22.61
CA PHE A 298 12.34 15.50 -22.25
C PHE A 298 13.34 15.38 -23.40
N GLN A 299 14.61 15.74 -23.17
CA GLN A 299 15.71 15.22 -23.97
C GLN A 299 16.87 14.84 -23.04
N ALA A 300 17.06 13.53 -22.95
CA ALA A 300 18.35 12.95 -22.64
C ALA A 300 19.31 13.24 -23.80
N THR A 301 20.54 13.64 -23.50
CA THR A 301 21.74 13.01 -24.07
C THR A 301 23.00 13.42 -23.31
N SER A 302 23.83 12.39 -23.13
CA SER A 302 25.23 12.32 -22.78
C SER A 302 26.18 13.10 -23.70
N GLN A 303 27.41 13.33 -23.18
CA GLN A 303 28.65 13.73 -23.88
C GLN A 303 28.68 15.20 -24.36
N ASP A 304 29.77 15.97 -24.25
CA ASP A 304 31.16 15.67 -23.92
C ASP A 304 31.94 17.00 -23.65
N LEU A 305 33.14 16.88 -23.09
CA LEU A 305 34.29 17.80 -23.23
C LEU A 305 34.20 19.22 -22.61
N SER A 306 34.78 19.36 -21.41
CA SER A 306 35.48 20.59 -21.02
C SER A 306 36.98 20.28 -20.93
N THR A 307 37.69 20.76 -21.94
CA THR A 307 39.14 21.00 -21.92
C THR A 307 39.50 22.06 -20.88
N SER A 308 40.64 21.84 -20.22
CA SER A 308 41.31 22.63 -19.17
C SER A 308 41.40 24.14 -19.37
N PRO A 309 41.86 24.87 -18.33
CA PRO A 309 43.27 25.30 -18.37
C PRO A 309 44.03 25.25 -17.02
N LEU A 310 45.37 25.40 -17.14
CA LEU A 310 46.44 25.61 -16.12
C LEU A 310 46.99 24.29 -15.52
N ASP A 311 48.20 23.78 -15.80
CA ASP A 311 49.47 24.34 -16.31
C ASP A 311 50.05 23.51 -17.48
#